data_AF-A0A917IVF2-F1
#
_entry.id   AF-A0A917IVF2-F1
#
_cell.length_a   1.000
_cell.length_b   1.000
_cell.length_c   1.000
_cell.angle_alpha   90.00
_cell.angle_beta   90.00
_cell.angle_gamma   90.00
#
_symmetry.space_group_name_H-M   'P 1'
#
loop_
_entity.id
_entity.type
_entity.pdbx_description
1 polymer ?
#
loop_
_entity_poly.entity_id
_entity_poly.type
_entity_poly.pdbx_seq_one_letter_code
_entity_poly.pdbx_strand_id
1 'polypeptide(L)'
;MNVKKYQHQLFLLLLITLVFNLAGKTQTTEKKYDLDFSGVNDCSWGWLSAQSRSKFVYSNFEHGKPALKVSYRAYGMDKAMRFLLLKTILLPGNVKGKKCQVALQAAVPEGKMLTLYITTMDAEERPIVNRQLTFSGSALQKKAVSFTAGNDKAISIGIYYQGDSIPQQVVWLQRIQVTVNGKDIGNSPEYAARKDSTAAAGSLSKSRLVPLTAGNDSTLLPDISDLNNNRLIGLGECTHGSATIRSAAFQFIKNLIVQQRCRLVLLETPMDVTLLWDLYAQGSIGAEYEQQITNDVKMGFGDYALFMDFLRWLRNYNMHTDKPVHILGIDYVIAPQLYLLEYHHALLGSTNGKWYLQQIQDKKYDLIYNHAQADTLLRQKLDQRFFQLYLSYLKSLPVLQPGILMPMPDERDSGMAKQVQMVMETLLHAGEKAVIYAHSSHLTALPTNRFKETYYPLGYYLKQHYGRQYFTVSFQIAAGYYTQDVCSGGGGHSKDTLKPPPVYSFEYAGLATGLPYFYYPSAHIGSGVQAFCRIERGSRFKNWYQFASPQKRFDAFVFIRNSEPLRFVEDMPAFYTGSHIYKRSQAMKAVLKETGITTP
;
A
#
# COMPACT_ATOMS: atom_id res chain seq x y z
N MET A 1 -43.62 8.68 -40.45
CA MET A 1 -43.02 7.55 -39.70
C MET A 1 -41.53 7.46 -40.04
N ASN A 2 -40.70 7.02 -39.09
CA ASN A 2 -39.26 6.64 -39.19
C ASN A 2 -38.14 7.55 -38.65
N VAL A 3 -38.28 8.85 -38.37
CA VAL A 3 -37.11 9.61 -37.84
C VAL A 3 -36.66 9.16 -36.43
N LYS A 4 -37.59 8.78 -35.54
CA LYS A 4 -37.27 8.24 -34.21
C LYS A 4 -36.60 6.85 -34.25
N LYS A 5 -36.88 6.04 -35.29
CA LYS A 5 -36.33 4.68 -35.43
C LYS A 5 -34.86 4.72 -35.86
N TYR A 6 -34.50 5.68 -36.72
CA TYR A 6 -33.11 5.91 -37.12
C TYR A 6 -32.26 6.57 -36.02
N GLN A 7 -32.82 7.47 -35.20
CA GLN A 7 -32.07 8.03 -34.05
C GLN A 7 -31.76 6.98 -32.99
N HIS A 8 -32.68 6.05 -32.69
CA HIS A 8 -32.37 4.93 -31.79
C HIS A 8 -31.36 3.95 -32.38
N GLN A 9 -31.42 3.65 -33.69
CA GLN A 9 -30.41 2.81 -34.33
C GLN A 9 -29.04 3.47 -34.42
N LEU A 10 -28.98 4.79 -34.65
CA LEU A 10 -27.72 5.54 -34.68
C LEU A 10 -27.10 5.66 -33.28
N PHE A 11 -27.92 5.87 -32.25
CA PHE A 11 -27.48 5.90 -30.85
C PHE A 11 -27.01 4.51 -30.38
N LEU A 12 -27.68 3.45 -30.81
CA LEU A 12 -27.26 2.07 -30.56
C LEU A 12 -25.96 1.73 -31.31
N LEU A 13 -25.79 2.18 -32.56
CA LEU A 13 -24.53 2.01 -33.31
C LEU A 13 -23.38 2.83 -32.71
N LEU A 14 -23.65 4.03 -32.17
CA LEU A 14 -22.68 4.85 -31.44
C LEU A 14 -22.30 4.23 -30.10
N LEU A 15 -23.25 3.62 -29.38
CA LEU A 15 -22.97 2.84 -28.16
C LEU A 15 -22.17 1.58 -28.47
N ILE A 16 -22.52 0.86 -29.54
CA ILE A 16 -21.78 -0.32 -30.00
C ILE A 16 -20.38 0.09 -30.44
N THR A 17 -20.21 1.16 -31.21
CA THR A 17 -18.88 1.64 -31.61
C THR A 17 -18.08 2.27 -30.45
N LEU A 18 -18.70 2.84 -29.41
CA LEU A 18 -17.98 3.23 -28.19
C LEU A 18 -17.55 2.02 -27.36
N VAL A 19 -18.40 0.99 -27.25
CA VAL A 19 -18.09 -0.27 -26.55
C VAL A 19 -17.02 -1.07 -27.32
N PHE A 20 -17.01 -1.02 -28.65
CA PHE A 20 -16.00 -1.68 -29.49
C PHE A 20 -14.72 -0.86 -29.71
N ASN A 21 -14.73 0.48 -29.65
CA ASN A 21 -13.50 1.28 -29.67
C ASN A 21 -12.81 1.35 -28.30
N LEU A 22 -13.49 0.96 -27.22
CA LEU A 22 -12.85 0.65 -25.93
C LEU A 22 -12.19 -0.73 -25.90
N ALA A 23 -12.39 -1.56 -26.94
CA ALA A 23 -11.54 -2.73 -27.17
C ALA A 23 -10.20 -2.25 -27.76
N GLY A 24 -9.32 -1.78 -26.88
CA GLY A 24 -7.93 -1.48 -27.24
C GLY A 24 -7.32 -2.65 -28.01
N LYS A 25 -6.44 -2.35 -28.99
CA LYS A 25 -5.64 -3.36 -29.72
C LYS A 25 -5.23 -4.46 -28.75
N THR A 26 -5.79 -5.67 -28.90
CA THR A 26 -5.57 -6.77 -27.95
C THR A 26 -4.07 -7.02 -27.83
N GLN A 27 -3.50 -6.65 -26.68
CA GLN A 27 -2.12 -6.94 -26.34
C GLN A 27 -1.95 -8.46 -26.29
N THR A 28 -0.77 -9.03 -26.48
CA THR A 28 -0.57 -10.48 -26.30
C THR A 28 -0.32 -10.80 -24.83
N THR A 29 -0.56 -12.05 -24.40
CA THR A 29 -0.21 -12.50 -23.04
C THR A 29 1.26 -12.19 -22.70
N GLU A 30 2.16 -12.38 -23.67
CA GLU A 30 3.57 -12.04 -23.55
C GLU A 30 3.77 -10.56 -23.23
N LYS A 31 3.23 -9.65 -24.06
CA LYS A 31 3.41 -8.21 -23.88
C LYS A 31 2.79 -7.72 -22.57
N LYS A 32 1.66 -8.28 -22.16
CA LYS A 32 0.97 -7.92 -20.92
C LYS A 32 1.82 -8.24 -19.69
N TYR A 33 2.32 -9.46 -19.64
CA TYR A 33 3.07 -9.95 -18.48
C TYR A 33 4.58 -9.73 -18.62
N ASP A 34 5.02 -9.14 -19.74
CA ASP A 34 6.43 -8.90 -20.07
C ASP A 34 7.24 -10.21 -20.03
N LEU A 35 6.70 -11.28 -20.63
CA LEU A 35 7.30 -12.63 -20.56
C LEU A 35 8.64 -12.74 -21.30
N ASP A 36 8.96 -11.77 -22.16
CA ASP A 36 10.24 -11.65 -22.84
C ASP A 36 11.25 -10.76 -22.10
N PHE A 37 10.83 -10.12 -21.00
CA PHE A 37 11.61 -9.18 -20.18
C PHE A 37 12.04 -7.89 -20.87
N SER A 38 11.42 -7.53 -22.00
CA SER A 38 11.75 -6.31 -22.75
C SER A 38 11.48 -5.03 -21.95
N GLY A 39 10.54 -5.09 -20.99
CA GLY A 39 10.20 -3.99 -20.10
C GLY A 39 11.08 -3.89 -18.84
N VAL A 40 11.98 -4.85 -18.57
CA VAL A 40 12.78 -4.87 -17.34
C VAL A 40 14.00 -3.96 -17.46
N ASN A 41 14.03 -2.90 -16.65
CA ASN A 41 15.18 -2.02 -16.50
C ASN A 41 15.26 -1.46 -15.07
N ASP A 42 16.23 -0.57 -14.80
CA ASP A 42 16.49 -0.03 -13.47
C ASP A 42 15.35 0.83 -12.87
N CYS A 43 14.42 1.30 -13.70
CA CYS A 43 13.27 2.12 -13.28
C CYS A 43 11.90 1.50 -13.61
N SER A 44 11.85 0.45 -14.45
CA SER A 44 10.62 -0.18 -14.92
C SER A 44 10.45 -1.55 -14.27
N TRP A 45 10.02 -1.53 -13.01
CA TRP A 45 9.95 -2.67 -12.08
C TRP A 45 8.83 -3.69 -12.39
N GLY A 46 8.55 -3.98 -13.67
CA GLY A 46 7.47 -4.90 -14.04
C GLY A 46 7.60 -6.29 -13.41
N TRP A 47 8.83 -6.79 -13.30
CA TRP A 47 9.19 -8.08 -12.69
C TRP A 47 9.98 -7.94 -11.38
N LEU A 48 10.74 -6.87 -11.24
CA LEU A 48 11.78 -6.79 -10.22
C LEU A 48 11.15 -6.58 -8.84
N SER A 49 11.36 -7.53 -7.94
CA SER A 49 10.82 -7.50 -6.57
C SER A 49 11.89 -7.18 -5.53
N ALA A 50 13.15 -7.57 -5.77
CA ALA A 50 14.30 -7.22 -4.94
C ALA A 50 15.59 -7.29 -5.75
N GLN A 51 16.57 -6.46 -5.42
CA GLN A 51 17.93 -6.56 -5.97
C GLN A 51 19.01 -6.01 -5.04
N SER A 52 20.21 -6.56 -5.20
CA SER A 52 21.48 -6.01 -4.72
C SER A 52 22.52 -6.13 -5.83
N ARG A 53 23.36 -5.09 -6.00
CA ARG A 53 24.51 -5.08 -6.93
C ARG A 53 24.18 -5.59 -8.33
N SER A 54 22.95 -5.36 -8.81
CA SER A 54 22.46 -5.86 -10.10
C SER A 54 22.21 -4.71 -11.08
N LYS A 55 22.45 -4.96 -12.37
CA LYS A 55 22.10 -4.07 -13.47
C LYS A 55 21.36 -4.88 -14.52
N PHE A 56 20.21 -4.36 -14.94
CA PHE A 56 19.33 -5.02 -15.91
C PHE A 56 19.44 -4.33 -17.26
N VAL A 57 19.77 -5.10 -18.30
CA VAL A 57 19.86 -4.61 -19.67
C VAL A 57 19.18 -5.61 -20.59
N TYR A 58 18.18 -5.16 -21.35
CA TYR A 58 17.64 -5.96 -22.44
C TYR A 58 18.58 -5.85 -23.65
N SER A 59 19.12 -6.99 -24.10
CA SER A 59 20.08 -7.05 -25.21
C SER A 59 19.99 -8.38 -25.94
N ASN A 60 20.91 -8.64 -26.87
CA ASN A 60 20.98 -9.92 -27.54
C ASN A 60 21.98 -10.85 -26.84
N PHE A 61 21.55 -12.08 -26.58
CA PHE A 61 22.44 -13.23 -26.36
C PHE A 61 22.97 -13.71 -27.72
N GLU A 62 24.04 -14.51 -27.70
CA GLU A 62 24.73 -15.09 -28.87
C GLU A 62 23.82 -15.34 -30.09
N HIS A 63 24.31 -14.94 -31.28
CA HIS A 63 23.57 -15.00 -32.55
C HIS A 63 22.29 -14.14 -32.63
N GLY A 64 22.17 -13.07 -31.82
CA GLY A 64 21.12 -12.07 -32.00
C GLY A 64 19.79 -12.37 -31.32
N LYS A 65 19.72 -13.36 -30.42
CA LYS A 65 18.48 -13.71 -29.71
C LYS A 65 18.21 -12.73 -28.56
N PRO A 66 17.05 -12.05 -28.51
CA PRO A 66 16.74 -11.14 -27.42
C PRO A 66 16.69 -11.84 -26.05
N ALA A 67 17.30 -11.22 -25.04
CA ALA A 67 17.42 -11.73 -23.69
C ALA A 67 17.62 -10.61 -22.66
N LEU A 68 17.21 -10.85 -21.43
CA LEU A 68 17.59 -10.02 -20.29
C LEU A 68 19.00 -10.42 -19.83
N LYS A 69 19.92 -9.47 -19.92
CA LYS A 69 21.24 -9.54 -19.30
C LYS A 69 21.17 -8.93 -17.91
N VAL A 70 21.59 -9.68 -16.90
CA VAL A 70 21.77 -9.17 -15.54
C VAL A 70 23.25 -9.24 -15.18
N SER A 71 23.86 -8.12 -14.82
CA SER A 71 25.29 -8.06 -14.49
C SER A 71 25.55 -7.38 -13.15
N TYR A 72 26.76 -7.58 -12.61
CA TYR A 72 27.20 -6.90 -11.39
C TYR A 72 27.21 -5.37 -11.53
N ARG A 73 26.88 -4.66 -10.45
CA ARG A 73 26.97 -3.19 -10.32
C ARG A 73 27.82 -2.82 -9.11
N ALA A 74 28.77 -1.90 -9.27
CA ALA A 74 29.77 -1.55 -8.25
C ALA A 74 29.28 -0.66 -7.08
N TYR A 75 27.98 -0.35 -6.99
CA TYR A 75 27.40 0.49 -5.93
C TYR A 75 26.26 -0.24 -5.20
N GLY A 76 26.17 -0.10 -3.87
CA GLY A 76 25.14 -0.71 -3.02
C GLY A 76 25.65 -1.12 -1.62
N MET A 77 24.74 -1.27 -0.65
CA MET A 77 25.10 -1.64 0.74
C MET A 77 25.55 -3.10 0.86
N ASP A 78 24.84 -4.04 0.22
CA ASP A 78 25.26 -5.44 0.12
C ASP A 78 26.35 -5.57 -0.96
N LYS A 79 27.35 -6.42 -0.72
CA LYS A 79 28.48 -6.65 -1.64
C LYS A 79 28.16 -7.71 -2.70
N ALA A 80 27.17 -8.57 -2.46
CA ALA A 80 26.82 -9.68 -3.33
C ALA A 80 25.75 -9.31 -4.38
N MET A 81 25.91 -9.80 -5.61
CA MET A 81 24.90 -9.72 -6.65
C MET A 81 23.74 -10.68 -6.36
N ARG A 82 22.56 -10.11 -6.10
CA ARG A 82 21.33 -10.87 -5.83
C ARG A 82 20.17 -10.22 -6.56
N PHE A 83 19.26 -11.01 -7.09
CA PHE A 83 18.00 -10.49 -7.60
C PHE A 83 16.86 -11.49 -7.47
N LEU A 84 15.66 -10.94 -7.38
CA LEU A 84 14.40 -11.66 -7.44
C LEU A 84 13.49 -11.00 -8.48
N LEU A 85 13.18 -11.75 -9.53
CA LEU A 85 12.13 -11.41 -10.48
C LEU A 85 10.87 -12.21 -10.11
N LEU A 86 9.73 -11.56 -9.99
CA LEU A 86 8.45 -12.17 -9.64
C LEU A 86 7.34 -11.64 -10.56
N LYS A 87 6.54 -12.55 -11.12
CA LYS A 87 5.32 -12.20 -11.86
C LYS A 87 4.24 -13.22 -11.60
N THR A 88 3.01 -12.74 -11.44
CA THR A 88 1.84 -13.61 -11.49
C THR A 88 1.11 -13.40 -12.80
N ILE A 89 0.85 -14.50 -13.51
CA ILE A 89 0.05 -14.52 -14.73
C ILE A 89 -1.26 -15.25 -14.47
N LEU A 90 -2.33 -14.81 -15.13
CA LEU A 90 -3.62 -15.50 -15.06
C LEU A 90 -3.69 -16.59 -16.14
N LEU A 91 -4.23 -17.74 -15.76
CA LEU A 91 -4.47 -18.84 -16.68
C LEU A 91 -5.76 -18.61 -17.48
N PRO A 92 -5.86 -19.13 -18.73
CA PRO A 92 -7.13 -19.18 -19.45
C PRO A 92 -8.23 -19.93 -18.67
N GLY A 93 -9.50 -19.54 -18.80
CA GLY A 93 -10.60 -20.13 -18.01
C GLY A 93 -10.83 -21.63 -18.26
N ASN A 94 -10.41 -22.15 -19.40
CA ASN A 94 -10.63 -23.53 -19.84
C ASN A 94 -9.39 -24.43 -19.69
N VAL A 95 -8.52 -24.19 -18.71
CA VAL A 95 -7.29 -25.00 -18.51
C VAL A 95 -7.51 -26.29 -17.74
N LYS A 96 -8.64 -26.45 -17.04
CA LYS A 96 -8.92 -27.64 -16.22
C LYS A 96 -8.78 -28.94 -17.03
N GLY A 97 -8.03 -29.89 -16.49
CA GLY A 97 -7.68 -31.18 -17.11
C GLY A 97 -6.60 -31.11 -18.19
N LYS A 98 -6.12 -29.92 -18.58
CA LYS A 98 -5.11 -29.75 -19.63
C LYS A 98 -3.69 -29.85 -19.08
N LYS A 99 -2.77 -30.32 -19.91
CA LYS A 99 -1.33 -30.34 -19.59
C LYS A 99 -0.76 -28.94 -19.76
N CYS A 100 -0.21 -28.37 -18.71
CA CYS A 100 0.44 -27.08 -18.69
C CYS A 100 1.95 -27.23 -18.52
N GLN A 101 2.71 -26.33 -19.13
CA GLN A 101 4.16 -26.27 -18.96
C GLN A 101 4.63 -24.82 -18.85
N VAL A 102 5.57 -24.56 -17.95
CA VAL A 102 6.31 -23.29 -17.88
C VAL A 102 7.79 -23.59 -18.09
N ALA A 103 8.39 -22.98 -19.11
CA ALA A 103 9.79 -23.19 -19.46
C ALA A 103 10.58 -21.87 -19.44
N LEU A 104 11.83 -21.96 -18.99
CA LEU A 104 12.80 -20.88 -19.00
C LEU A 104 14.09 -21.36 -19.67
N GLN A 105 14.70 -20.48 -20.45
CA GLN A 105 16.06 -20.64 -20.93
C GLN A 105 16.98 -19.66 -20.19
N ALA A 106 18.02 -20.17 -19.55
CA ALA A 106 18.95 -19.35 -18.78
C ALA A 106 20.40 -19.84 -18.90
N ALA A 107 21.33 -18.89 -18.87
CA ALA A 107 22.77 -19.12 -18.70
C ALA A 107 23.24 -18.42 -17.43
N VAL A 108 24.07 -19.11 -16.64
CA VAL A 108 24.43 -18.70 -15.27
C VAL A 108 25.95 -18.76 -15.13
N PRO A 109 26.61 -17.88 -14.36
CA PRO A 109 28.07 -17.99 -14.19
C PRO A 109 28.50 -19.36 -13.66
N GLU A 110 29.70 -19.79 -14.06
CA GLU A 110 30.29 -21.06 -13.62
C GLU A 110 30.33 -21.12 -12.07
N GLY A 111 29.95 -22.27 -11.49
CA GLY A 111 29.89 -22.43 -10.04
C GLY A 111 28.78 -21.63 -9.32
N LYS A 112 27.86 -20.99 -10.06
CA LYS A 112 26.68 -20.29 -9.51
C LYS A 112 25.38 -21.00 -9.87
N MET A 113 24.32 -20.64 -9.15
CA MET A 113 22.99 -21.21 -9.33
C MET A 113 21.92 -20.14 -9.46
N LEU A 114 20.98 -20.37 -10.37
CA LEU A 114 19.73 -19.63 -10.52
C LEU A 114 18.56 -20.59 -10.32
N THR A 115 17.56 -20.19 -9.55
CA THR A 115 16.39 -21.04 -9.27
C THR A 115 15.12 -20.42 -9.83
N LEU A 116 14.38 -21.20 -10.60
CA LEU A 116 13.03 -20.92 -11.08
C LEU A 116 12.02 -21.58 -10.14
N TYR A 117 11.06 -20.81 -9.65
CA TYR A 117 9.94 -21.23 -8.82
C TYR A 117 8.64 -21.06 -9.58
N ILE A 118 7.82 -22.12 -9.58
CA ILE A 118 6.50 -22.13 -10.21
C ILE A 118 5.48 -22.55 -9.15
N THR A 119 4.58 -21.61 -8.82
CA THR A 119 3.47 -21.86 -7.91
C THR A 119 2.16 -21.56 -8.63
N THR A 120 1.25 -22.54 -8.71
CA THR A 120 -0.11 -22.28 -9.20
C THR A 120 -1.06 -22.04 -8.04
N MET A 121 -2.12 -21.28 -8.29
CA MET A 121 -3.08 -20.88 -7.25
C MET A 121 -4.53 -21.09 -7.72
N ASP A 122 -5.42 -21.49 -6.82
CA ASP A 122 -6.87 -21.49 -7.05
C ASP A 122 -7.50 -20.09 -6.92
N ALA A 123 -8.83 -19.99 -7.00
CA ALA A 123 -9.55 -18.71 -6.93
C ALA A 123 -9.49 -18.05 -5.54
N GLU A 124 -9.12 -18.83 -4.52
CA GLU A 124 -8.96 -18.45 -3.14
C GLU A 124 -7.49 -18.14 -2.79
N GLU A 125 -6.62 -18.06 -3.79
CA GLU A 125 -5.17 -17.81 -3.67
C GLU A 125 -4.39 -18.92 -2.95
N ARG A 126 -4.97 -20.13 -2.81
CA ARG A 126 -4.29 -21.26 -2.19
C ARG A 126 -3.36 -21.92 -3.20
N PRO A 127 -2.10 -22.22 -2.82
CA PRO A 127 -1.17 -22.90 -3.70
C PRO A 127 -1.64 -24.33 -4.02
N ILE A 128 -1.65 -24.72 -5.29
CA ILE A 128 -2.00 -26.08 -5.75
C ILE A 128 -0.71 -26.83 -6.13
N VAL A 129 0.02 -26.31 -7.11
CA VAL A 129 1.32 -26.84 -7.54
C VAL A 129 2.40 -25.92 -7.01
N ASN A 130 3.47 -26.49 -6.45
CA ASN A 130 4.69 -25.78 -6.08
C ASN A 130 5.90 -26.61 -6.54
N ARG A 131 6.71 -26.05 -7.43
CA ARG A 131 7.86 -26.72 -8.06
C ARG A 131 9.02 -25.74 -8.22
N GLN A 132 10.24 -26.27 -8.17
CA GLN A 132 11.45 -25.50 -8.44
C GLN A 132 12.38 -26.22 -9.42
N LEU A 133 13.14 -25.44 -10.19
CA LEU A 133 14.19 -25.91 -11.09
C LEU A 133 15.44 -25.04 -10.92
N THR A 134 16.61 -25.66 -10.91
CA THR A 134 17.89 -24.94 -10.78
C THR A 134 18.66 -24.97 -12.08
N PHE A 135 19.29 -23.86 -12.44
CA PHE A 135 20.18 -23.67 -13.59
C PHE A 135 21.60 -23.39 -13.09
N SER A 136 22.60 -23.96 -13.76
CA SER A 136 24.01 -23.84 -13.38
C SER A 136 24.89 -23.99 -14.62
N GLY A 137 25.98 -23.22 -14.71
CA GLY A 137 26.90 -23.28 -15.86
C GLY A 137 26.58 -22.26 -16.94
N SER A 138 27.64 -21.86 -17.64
CA SER A 138 27.66 -20.69 -18.54
C SER A 138 26.96 -20.89 -19.89
N ALA A 139 26.67 -22.14 -20.27
CA ALA A 139 25.90 -22.45 -21.46
C ALA A 139 24.39 -22.23 -21.25
N LEU A 140 23.68 -21.83 -22.30
CA LEU A 140 22.23 -21.65 -22.27
C LEU A 140 21.52 -23.00 -22.09
N GLN A 141 20.75 -23.15 -21.02
CA GLN A 141 19.99 -24.36 -20.70
C GLN A 141 18.49 -24.08 -20.73
N LYS A 142 17.72 -24.98 -21.35
CA LYS A 142 16.25 -24.96 -21.28
C LYS A 142 15.76 -25.96 -20.23
N LYS A 143 14.99 -25.51 -19.24
CA LYS A 143 14.29 -26.39 -18.29
C LYS A 143 12.82 -26.00 -18.17
N ALA A 144 11.97 -26.96 -17.83
CA ALA A 144 10.52 -26.75 -17.81
C ALA A 144 9.82 -27.52 -16.68
N VAL A 145 8.86 -26.86 -16.02
CA VAL A 145 7.94 -27.49 -15.06
C VAL A 145 6.68 -27.88 -15.83
N SER A 146 6.25 -29.13 -15.70
CA SER A 146 5.01 -29.62 -16.31
C SER A 146 4.03 -30.05 -15.22
N PHE A 147 2.74 -29.78 -15.41
CA PHE A 147 1.66 -30.15 -14.49
C PHE A 147 0.33 -30.28 -15.23
N THR A 148 -0.62 -31.02 -14.68
CA THR A 148 -2.00 -31.02 -15.18
C THR A 148 -2.79 -30.00 -14.37
N ALA A 149 -3.38 -29.01 -15.04
CA ALA A 149 -4.17 -27.98 -14.36
C ALA A 149 -5.47 -28.58 -13.80
N GLY A 150 -5.75 -28.35 -12.53
CA GLY A 150 -7.01 -28.60 -11.85
C GLY A 150 -7.90 -27.36 -11.89
N ASN A 151 -8.12 -26.75 -10.71
CA ASN A 151 -8.91 -25.51 -10.57
C ASN A 151 -8.04 -24.24 -10.61
N ASP A 152 -6.80 -24.35 -11.08
CA ASP A 152 -5.80 -23.30 -11.16
C ASP A 152 -6.32 -22.06 -11.92
N LYS A 153 -6.14 -20.88 -11.31
CA LYS A 153 -6.52 -19.58 -11.87
C LYS A 153 -5.31 -18.73 -12.24
N ALA A 154 -4.18 -18.93 -11.59
CA ALA A 154 -2.97 -18.14 -11.80
C ALA A 154 -1.70 -18.98 -11.62
N ILE A 155 -0.61 -18.51 -12.21
CA ILE A 155 0.75 -19.02 -12.02
C ILE A 155 1.61 -17.86 -11.52
N SER A 156 2.23 -18.02 -10.35
CA SER A 156 3.34 -17.21 -9.87
C SER A 156 4.66 -17.79 -10.36
N ILE A 157 5.47 -16.96 -11.00
CA ILE A 157 6.77 -17.28 -11.58
C ILE A 157 7.82 -16.45 -10.84
N GLY A 158 8.67 -17.12 -10.08
CA GLY A 158 9.79 -16.51 -9.36
C GLY A 158 11.13 -16.93 -9.95
N ILE A 159 12.02 -15.98 -10.25
CA ILE A 159 13.40 -16.25 -10.69
C ILE A 159 14.33 -15.61 -9.69
N TYR A 160 15.13 -16.43 -9.00
CA TYR A 160 16.04 -15.98 -7.97
C TYR A 160 17.47 -16.37 -8.29
N TYR A 161 18.37 -15.41 -8.12
CA TYR A 161 19.80 -15.59 -8.26
C TYR A 161 20.51 -15.15 -6.99
N GLN A 162 21.42 -15.98 -6.52
CA GLN A 162 22.31 -15.69 -5.40
C GLN A 162 23.76 -15.84 -5.86
N GLY A 163 24.35 -14.71 -6.23
CA GLY A 163 25.75 -14.58 -6.58
C GLY A 163 26.62 -14.18 -5.39
N ASP A 164 27.81 -13.68 -5.71
CA ASP A 164 28.78 -13.16 -4.75
C ASP A 164 29.23 -11.73 -5.13
N SER A 165 30.36 -11.28 -4.59
CA SER A 165 30.93 -9.95 -4.86
C SER A 165 31.85 -9.88 -6.09
N ILE A 166 31.99 -10.96 -6.87
CA ILE A 166 32.87 -11.00 -8.04
C ILE A 166 32.24 -10.17 -9.19
N PRO A 167 32.91 -9.14 -9.71
CA PRO A 167 32.31 -8.25 -10.72
C PRO A 167 31.97 -8.90 -12.07
N GLN A 168 32.61 -10.02 -12.44
CA GLN A 168 32.48 -10.66 -13.75
C GLN A 168 31.20 -11.50 -13.92
N GLN A 169 30.31 -11.51 -12.92
CA GLN A 169 29.07 -12.29 -12.96
C GLN A 169 28.08 -11.71 -13.98
N VAL A 170 27.60 -12.57 -14.88
CA VAL A 170 26.54 -12.26 -15.85
C VAL A 170 25.54 -13.42 -15.93
N VAL A 171 24.27 -13.10 -15.73
CA VAL A 171 23.15 -14.02 -15.93
C VAL A 171 22.38 -13.60 -17.17
N TRP A 172 21.97 -14.58 -17.98
CA TRP A 172 21.13 -14.35 -19.15
C TRP A 172 19.81 -15.09 -19.01
N LEU A 173 18.71 -14.40 -19.26
CA LEU A 173 17.36 -14.97 -19.24
C LEU A 173 16.68 -14.72 -20.58
N GLN A 174 16.23 -15.78 -21.25
CA GLN A 174 15.36 -15.67 -22.43
C GLN A 174 13.89 -15.76 -22.04
N ARG A 175 13.02 -15.39 -22.98
CA ARG A 175 11.56 -15.44 -22.85
C ARG A 175 11.06 -16.68 -22.11
N ILE A 176 10.17 -16.45 -21.15
CA ILE A 176 9.38 -17.50 -20.50
C ILE A 176 8.33 -18.03 -21.49
N GLN A 177 8.32 -19.34 -21.68
CA GLN A 177 7.30 -20.03 -22.47
C GLN A 177 6.27 -20.65 -21.54
N VAL A 178 4.99 -20.34 -21.77
CA VAL A 178 3.88 -20.98 -21.06
C VAL A 178 3.04 -21.70 -22.09
N THR A 179 2.87 -23.01 -21.96
CA THR A 179 2.10 -23.81 -22.90
C THR A 179 0.91 -24.50 -22.23
N VAL A 180 -0.17 -24.66 -22.99
CA VAL A 180 -1.36 -25.42 -22.61
C VAL A 180 -1.63 -26.43 -23.73
N ASN A 181 -1.60 -27.72 -23.41
CA ASN A 181 -1.61 -28.83 -24.37
C ASN A 181 -0.59 -28.63 -25.51
N GLY A 182 0.63 -28.20 -25.16
CA GLY A 182 1.72 -27.97 -26.11
C GLY A 182 1.63 -26.66 -26.91
N LYS A 183 0.52 -25.91 -26.84
CA LYS A 183 0.38 -24.60 -27.51
C LYS A 183 0.87 -23.47 -26.61
N ASP A 184 1.83 -22.69 -27.09
CA ASP A 184 2.31 -21.49 -26.40
C ASP A 184 1.21 -20.40 -26.34
N ILE A 185 0.88 -19.95 -25.12
CA ILE A 185 -0.16 -18.95 -24.89
C ILE A 185 0.36 -17.50 -24.95
N GLY A 186 1.69 -17.30 -25.04
CA GLY A 186 2.33 -15.99 -25.08
C GLY A 186 1.87 -15.12 -26.24
N ASN A 187 1.70 -15.70 -27.43
CA ASN A 187 1.23 -15.00 -28.63
C ASN A 187 -0.29 -14.97 -28.76
N SER A 188 -1.02 -15.60 -27.84
CA SER A 188 -2.48 -15.53 -27.87
C SER A 188 -2.91 -14.10 -27.53
N PRO A 189 -3.87 -13.51 -28.28
CA PRO A 189 -4.41 -12.21 -27.94
C PRO A 189 -4.95 -12.27 -26.50
N GLU A 190 -4.59 -11.27 -25.71
CA GLU A 190 -4.97 -11.09 -24.32
C GLU A 190 -6.46 -11.28 -24.23
N TYR A 191 -6.87 -12.45 -23.72
CA TYR A 191 -8.25 -12.74 -23.39
C TYR A 191 -9.27 -12.70 -24.54
N ALA A 192 -8.88 -12.45 -25.79
CA ALA A 192 -9.80 -12.35 -26.94
C ALA A 192 -10.52 -13.67 -27.28
N ALA A 193 -10.13 -14.78 -26.65
CA ALA A 193 -10.80 -16.08 -26.78
C ALA A 193 -11.70 -16.44 -25.57
N ARG A 194 -11.94 -15.55 -24.60
CA ARG A 194 -12.86 -15.83 -23.49
C ARG A 194 -14.28 -15.37 -23.84
N LYS A 195 -15.24 -16.30 -23.88
CA LYS A 195 -16.66 -15.98 -23.59
C LYS A 195 -16.83 -15.35 -22.19
N ASP A 196 -15.82 -15.47 -21.31
CA ASP A 196 -15.78 -14.90 -19.95
C ASP A 196 -15.19 -13.48 -19.86
N SER A 197 -14.79 -12.83 -20.97
CA SER A 197 -14.23 -11.46 -20.91
C SER A 197 -15.24 -10.40 -20.42
N THR A 198 -16.52 -10.73 -20.39
CA THR A 198 -17.60 -9.92 -19.80
C THR A 198 -18.08 -10.42 -18.44
N ALA A 199 -17.54 -11.54 -17.93
CA ALA A 199 -18.02 -12.12 -16.67
C ALA A 199 -17.84 -11.17 -15.48
N ALA A 200 -16.75 -10.38 -15.45
CA ALA A 200 -16.55 -9.36 -14.43
C ALA A 200 -17.59 -8.23 -14.52
N ALA A 201 -17.98 -7.80 -15.72
CA ALA A 201 -19.00 -6.75 -15.90
C ALA A 201 -20.35 -7.11 -15.27
N GLY A 202 -20.71 -8.40 -15.28
CA GLY A 202 -21.91 -8.93 -14.60
C GLY A 202 -21.66 -9.40 -13.16
N SER A 203 -20.46 -9.21 -12.59
CA SER A 203 -20.11 -9.73 -11.26
C SER A 203 -20.54 -8.83 -10.12
N LEU A 204 -21.08 -7.63 -10.39
CA LEU A 204 -21.65 -6.73 -9.39
C LEU A 204 -23.16 -6.64 -9.57
N SER A 205 -23.93 -7.17 -8.60
CA SER A 205 -25.39 -7.13 -8.68
C SER A 205 -25.91 -5.71 -8.40
N LYS A 206 -26.83 -5.23 -9.25
CA LYS A 206 -27.46 -3.90 -9.06
C LYS A 206 -28.15 -3.75 -7.70
N SER A 207 -28.74 -4.82 -7.17
CA SER A 207 -29.42 -4.81 -5.86
C SER A 207 -28.49 -4.71 -4.66
N ARG A 208 -27.17 -4.79 -4.86
CA ARG A 208 -26.15 -4.71 -3.81
C ARG A 208 -25.30 -3.44 -3.90
N LEU A 209 -25.50 -2.63 -4.94
CA LEU A 209 -24.83 -1.35 -5.07
C LEU A 209 -25.44 -0.36 -4.07
N VAL A 210 -24.59 0.27 -3.27
CA VAL A 210 -24.97 1.41 -2.43
C VAL A 210 -24.36 2.65 -3.08
N PRO A 211 -25.13 3.43 -3.86
CA PRO A 211 -24.65 4.66 -4.46
C PRO A 211 -24.15 5.64 -3.38
N LEU A 212 -23.03 6.30 -3.65
CA LEU A 212 -22.47 7.30 -2.75
C LEU A 212 -22.40 8.66 -3.46
N THR A 213 -22.43 9.73 -2.70
CA THR A 213 -22.38 11.12 -3.19
C THR A 213 -21.10 11.79 -2.72
N ALA A 214 -20.54 12.67 -3.56
CA ALA A 214 -19.41 13.50 -3.15
C ALA A 214 -19.94 14.67 -2.30
N GLY A 215 -19.71 14.64 -0.98
CA GLY A 215 -20.21 15.68 -0.07
C GLY A 215 -20.14 15.24 1.39
N ASN A 216 -20.31 16.18 2.34
CA ASN A 216 -20.43 15.85 3.76
C ASN A 216 -21.82 15.28 4.02
N ASP A 217 -22.06 14.08 3.50
CA ASP A 217 -23.36 13.46 3.52
C ASP A 217 -23.52 12.67 4.82
N SER A 218 -24.32 13.21 5.73
CA SER A 218 -24.73 12.47 6.93
C SER A 218 -25.55 11.23 6.58
N THR A 219 -25.93 11.00 5.32
CA THR A 219 -26.58 9.77 4.87
C THR A 219 -25.60 8.70 4.36
N LEU A 220 -24.27 8.91 4.46
CA LEU A 220 -23.28 7.94 4.00
C LEU A 220 -23.38 6.57 4.70
N LEU A 221 -23.61 6.55 6.03
CA LEU A 221 -23.58 5.33 6.84
C LEU A 221 -24.92 4.61 7.03
N PRO A 222 -26.09 5.28 7.04
CA PRO A 222 -27.39 4.60 7.11
C PRO A 222 -27.55 3.46 6.08
N ASP A 223 -27.03 3.63 4.87
CA ASP A 223 -27.11 2.63 3.80
C ASP A 223 -25.97 1.60 3.82
N ILE A 224 -25.04 1.70 4.78
CA ILE A 224 -23.88 0.80 4.95
C ILE A 224 -23.93 0.15 6.34
N SER A 225 -24.92 -0.70 6.56
CA SER A 225 -25.14 -1.39 7.84
C SER A 225 -23.96 -2.28 8.28
N ASP A 226 -23.14 -2.73 7.33
CA ASP A 226 -21.98 -3.59 7.59
C ASP A 226 -20.96 -2.95 8.54
N LEU A 227 -20.94 -1.62 8.65
CA LEU A 227 -20.02 -0.88 9.51
C LEU A 227 -20.46 -0.84 10.98
N ASN A 228 -21.73 -1.13 11.28
CA ASN A 228 -22.36 -0.82 12.57
C ASN A 228 -21.79 -1.61 13.76
N ASN A 229 -21.44 -2.88 13.59
CA ASN A 229 -21.08 -3.77 14.70
C ASN A 229 -19.57 -4.02 14.84
N ASN A 230 -18.74 -3.24 14.15
CA ASN A 230 -17.29 -3.41 14.14
C ASN A 230 -16.63 -2.55 15.19
N ARG A 231 -15.61 -3.09 15.87
CA ARG A 231 -14.79 -2.34 16.83
C ARG A 231 -13.64 -1.60 16.13
N LEU A 232 -13.14 -2.17 15.04
CA LEU A 232 -12.04 -1.63 14.25
C LEU A 232 -12.40 -1.64 12.77
N ILE A 233 -12.28 -0.48 12.13
CA ILE A 233 -12.54 -0.32 10.70
C ILE A 233 -11.24 0.08 10.00
N GLY A 234 -10.79 -0.71 9.03
CA GLY A 234 -9.67 -0.35 8.15
C GLY A 234 -10.17 0.26 6.85
N LEU A 235 -9.75 1.50 6.55
CA LEU A 235 -9.99 2.19 5.29
C LEU A 235 -8.69 2.16 4.47
N GLY A 236 -8.65 1.32 3.46
CA GLY A 236 -7.49 1.10 2.59
C GLY A 236 -7.59 1.92 1.32
N GLU A 237 -6.53 2.64 0.94
CA GLU A 237 -6.43 3.26 -0.38
C GLU A 237 -5.66 2.39 -1.37
N CYS A 238 -6.09 2.30 -2.62
CA CYS A 238 -5.34 1.56 -3.65
C CYS A 238 -4.10 2.32 -4.14
N THR A 239 -4.00 3.61 -3.83
CA THR A 239 -2.85 4.47 -4.10
C THR A 239 -2.81 5.62 -3.10
N HIS A 240 -1.64 6.04 -2.67
CA HIS A 240 -1.47 7.29 -1.91
C HIS A 240 -1.62 8.55 -2.80
N GLY A 241 -1.63 8.38 -4.12
CA GLY A 241 -1.56 9.46 -5.10
C GLY A 241 -2.90 10.08 -5.50
N SER A 242 -4.01 9.72 -4.86
CA SER A 242 -5.35 10.18 -5.25
C SER A 242 -5.93 11.13 -4.21
N ALA A 243 -6.12 12.40 -4.61
CA ALA A 243 -6.83 13.37 -3.76
C ALA A 243 -8.30 12.98 -3.57
N THR A 244 -8.89 12.31 -4.57
CA THR A 244 -10.29 11.86 -4.52
C THR A 244 -10.49 10.74 -3.50
N ILE A 245 -9.62 9.72 -3.48
CA ILE A 245 -9.68 8.66 -2.45
C ILE A 245 -9.50 9.27 -1.07
N ARG A 246 -8.51 10.15 -0.90
CA ARG A 246 -8.24 10.78 0.40
C ARG A 246 -9.42 11.59 0.90
N SER A 247 -10.05 12.37 0.02
CA SER A 247 -11.26 13.14 0.36
C SER A 247 -12.40 12.23 0.80
N ALA A 248 -12.64 11.14 0.06
CA ALA A 248 -13.65 10.15 0.39
C ALA A 248 -13.34 9.44 1.73
N ALA A 249 -12.10 9.03 1.96
CA ALA A 249 -11.69 8.39 3.21
C ALA A 249 -11.89 9.32 4.42
N PHE A 250 -11.53 10.60 4.31
CA PHE A 250 -11.80 11.57 5.38
C PHE A 250 -13.30 11.80 5.60
N GLN A 251 -14.14 11.79 4.56
CA GLN A 251 -15.59 11.82 4.73
C GLN A 251 -16.13 10.59 5.47
N PHE A 252 -15.61 9.40 5.17
CA PHE A 252 -15.94 8.17 5.92
C PHE A 252 -15.54 8.30 7.39
N ILE A 253 -14.32 8.77 7.67
CA ILE A 253 -13.83 8.96 9.05
C ILE A 253 -14.70 9.96 9.82
N LYS A 254 -15.01 11.12 9.21
CA LYS A 254 -15.91 12.12 9.81
C LYS A 254 -17.27 11.53 10.17
N ASN A 255 -17.86 10.75 9.26
CA ASN A 255 -19.14 10.09 9.51
C ASN A 255 -19.05 9.04 10.63
N LEU A 256 -17.98 8.24 10.68
CA LEU A 256 -17.76 7.28 11.77
C LEU A 256 -17.64 7.96 13.14
N ILE A 257 -16.96 9.12 13.17
CA ILE A 257 -16.81 9.94 14.39
C ILE A 257 -18.18 10.47 14.86
N VAL A 258 -18.94 11.08 13.94
CA VAL A 258 -20.20 11.75 14.24
C VAL A 258 -21.32 10.74 14.56
N GLN A 259 -21.38 9.61 13.85
CA GLN A 259 -22.56 8.73 13.87
C GLN A 259 -22.33 7.38 14.54
N GLN A 260 -21.08 6.90 14.61
CA GLN A 260 -20.78 5.52 15.01
C GLN A 260 -19.79 5.41 16.17
N ARG A 261 -19.73 6.43 17.04
CA ARG A 261 -18.91 6.43 18.26
C ARG A 261 -17.44 6.07 17.99
N CYS A 262 -16.90 6.48 16.83
CA CYS A 262 -15.48 6.38 16.57
C CYS A 262 -14.74 7.43 17.40
N ARG A 263 -13.82 6.99 18.27
CA ARG A 263 -13.08 7.85 19.21
C ARG A 263 -11.57 7.77 19.04
N LEU A 264 -11.13 7.04 18.02
CA LEU A 264 -9.72 6.90 17.69
C LEU A 264 -9.52 6.82 16.18
N VAL A 265 -8.68 7.69 15.64
CA VAL A 265 -8.20 7.68 14.26
C VAL A 265 -6.74 7.26 14.27
N LEU A 266 -6.42 6.21 13.52
CA LEU A 266 -5.09 5.64 13.40
C LEU A 266 -4.58 5.83 11.98
N LEU A 267 -3.34 6.30 11.84
CA LEU A 267 -2.74 6.61 10.55
C LEU A 267 -1.51 5.73 10.28
N GLU A 268 -1.31 5.35 9.02
CA GLU A 268 -0.02 4.87 8.53
C GLU A 268 1.01 6.02 8.56
N THR A 269 1.43 6.38 9.77
CA THR A 269 2.31 7.49 10.08
C THR A 269 3.03 7.16 11.40
N PRO A 270 4.28 7.60 11.60
CA PRO A 270 5.01 7.39 12.85
C PRO A 270 4.32 7.95 14.09
N MET A 271 4.31 7.18 15.18
CA MET A 271 3.68 7.62 16.43
C MET A 271 4.32 8.90 17.00
N ASP A 272 5.65 8.99 16.99
CA ASP A 272 6.40 10.13 17.54
C ASP A 272 5.99 11.46 16.92
N VAL A 273 5.77 11.50 15.61
CA VAL A 273 5.27 12.67 14.88
C VAL A 273 3.86 13.05 15.33
N THR A 274 2.96 12.06 15.40
CA THR A 274 1.53 12.30 15.63
C THR A 274 1.18 12.73 17.05
N LEU A 275 2.08 12.55 18.04
CA LEU A 275 1.82 12.98 19.42
C LEU A 275 1.52 14.49 19.49
N LEU A 276 2.27 15.31 18.76
CA LEU A 276 2.03 16.76 18.70
C LEU A 276 0.75 17.09 17.92
N TRP A 277 0.44 16.31 16.88
CA TRP A 277 -0.79 16.47 16.10
C TRP A 277 -2.01 16.19 16.96
N ASP A 278 -1.95 15.17 17.82
CA ASP A 278 -3.01 14.88 18.77
C ASP A 278 -3.18 16.00 19.80
N LEU A 279 -2.10 16.53 20.39
CA LEU A 279 -2.20 17.70 21.28
C LEU A 279 -2.91 18.89 20.61
N TYR A 280 -2.60 19.14 19.33
CA TYR A 280 -3.31 20.15 18.55
C TYR A 280 -4.77 19.76 18.31
N ALA A 281 -5.06 18.51 17.95
CA ALA A 281 -6.44 18.04 17.76
C ALA A 281 -7.26 18.07 19.07
N GLN A 282 -6.65 17.88 20.24
CA GLN A 282 -7.31 17.96 21.54
C GLN A 282 -7.58 19.39 21.99
N GLY A 283 -6.99 20.40 21.34
CA GLY A 283 -7.06 21.80 21.80
C GLY A 283 -6.07 22.14 22.92
N SER A 284 -5.18 21.21 23.30
CA SER A 284 -4.22 21.37 24.41
C SER A 284 -3.08 22.34 24.13
N ILE A 285 -2.80 22.60 22.84
CA ILE A 285 -1.83 23.60 22.36
C ILE A 285 -2.50 24.58 21.40
N GLY A 286 -1.93 25.76 21.22
CA GLY A 286 -2.52 26.83 20.41
C GLY A 286 -2.34 26.68 18.90
N ALA A 287 -2.91 27.63 18.15
CA ALA A 287 -2.86 27.66 16.69
C ALA A 287 -1.46 27.95 16.13
N GLU A 288 -0.55 28.50 16.94
CA GLU A 288 0.83 28.78 16.60
C GLU A 288 1.62 27.51 16.17
N TYR A 289 1.18 26.32 16.58
CA TYR A 289 1.77 25.05 16.16
C TYR A 289 1.30 24.55 14.78
N GLU A 290 0.27 25.16 14.18
CA GLU A 290 -0.32 24.70 12.91
C GLU A 290 0.71 24.68 11.77
N GLN A 291 1.61 25.67 11.72
CA GLN A 291 2.65 25.74 10.69
C GLN A 291 3.70 24.64 10.86
N GLN A 292 4.08 24.34 12.11
CA GLN A 292 5.00 23.26 12.44
C GLN A 292 4.42 21.91 12.04
N ILE A 293 3.15 21.66 12.40
CA ILE A 293 2.41 20.45 12.04
C ILE A 293 2.26 20.33 10.52
N THR A 294 1.93 21.42 9.83
CA THR A 294 1.84 21.44 8.37
C THR A 294 3.15 20.99 7.71
N ASN A 295 4.29 21.43 8.25
CA ASN A 295 5.59 21.02 7.75
C ASN A 295 5.88 19.52 8.02
N ASP A 296 5.37 18.96 9.11
CA ASP A 296 5.50 17.53 9.39
C ASP A 296 4.66 16.68 8.43
N VAL A 297 3.44 17.14 8.15
CA VAL A 297 2.56 16.49 7.17
C VAL A 297 3.20 16.49 5.77
N LYS A 298 3.94 17.54 5.40
CA LYS A 298 4.68 17.63 4.13
C LYS A 298 5.81 16.61 3.98
N MET A 299 6.31 16.04 5.08
CA MET A 299 7.31 14.96 5.02
C MET A 299 6.72 13.67 4.43
N GLY A 300 5.41 13.48 4.59
CA GLY A 300 4.67 12.36 4.03
C GLY A 300 4.34 12.54 2.54
N PHE A 301 4.02 11.45 1.87
CA PHE A 301 3.50 11.50 0.51
C PHE A 301 1.97 11.54 0.53
N GLY A 302 1.44 12.73 0.32
CA GLY A 302 0.00 12.95 0.39
C GLY A 302 -0.37 14.41 0.22
N ASP A 303 -1.66 14.66 0.03
CA ASP A 303 -2.18 16.02 -0.03
C ASP A 303 -2.16 16.64 1.38
N TYR A 304 -1.17 17.51 1.63
CA TYR A 304 -0.97 18.07 2.97
C TYR A 304 -2.06 19.07 3.33
N ALA A 305 -2.59 19.82 2.36
CA ALA A 305 -3.66 20.79 2.62
C ALA A 305 -4.96 20.06 3.01
N LEU A 306 -5.31 19.00 2.28
CA LEU A 306 -6.49 18.19 2.59
C LEU A 306 -6.40 17.51 3.96
N PHE A 307 -5.20 17.07 4.37
CA PHE A 307 -5.00 16.53 5.72
C PHE A 307 -5.11 17.62 6.79
N MET A 308 -4.54 18.80 6.57
CA MET A 308 -4.68 19.92 7.51
C MET A 308 -6.13 20.39 7.64
N ASP A 309 -6.92 20.37 6.56
CA ASP A 309 -8.36 20.63 6.62
C ASP A 309 -9.10 19.59 7.48
N PHE A 310 -8.71 18.31 7.38
CA PHE A 310 -9.24 17.27 8.25
C PHE A 310 -8.82 17.48 9.72
N LEU A 311 -7.55 17.82 9.98
CA LEU A 311 -7.05 18.03 11.33
C LEU A 311 -7.68 19.26 12.01
N ARG A 312 -7.89 20.35 11.26
CA ARG A 312 -8.63 21.52 11.74
C ARG A 312 -10.08 21.20 12.05
N TRP A 313 -10.73 20.42 11.18
CA TRP A 313 -12.09 19.93 11.44
C TRP A 313 -12.14 19.07 12.72
N LEU A 314 -11.16 18.18 12.92
CA LEU A 314 -11.08 17.31 14.08
C LEU A 314 -10.86 18.12 15.37
N ARG A 315 -9.94 19.10 15.34
CA ARG A 315 -9.73 20.04 16.44
C ARG A 315 -11.03 20.76 16.80
N ASN A 316 -11.72 21.32 15.81
CA ASN A 316 -12.99 21.99 16.04
C ASN A 316 -14.04 21.04 16.63
N TYR A 317 -14.14 19.81 16.15
CA TYR A 317 -15.04 18.80 16.71
C TYR A 317 -14.72 18.51 18.19
N ASN A 318 -13.45 18.27 18.52
CA ASN A 318 -12.99 17.96 19.87
C ASN A 318 -13.22 19.11 20.86
N MET A 319 -13.06 20.36 20.42
CA MET A 319 -13.33 21.54 21.26
C MET A 319 -14.82 21.74 21.61
N HIS A 320 -15.73 21.03 20.93
CA HIS A 320 -17.19 21.17 21.11
C HIS A 320 -17.87 19.85 21.51
N THR A 321 -17.12 18.92 22.10
CA THR A 321 -17.67 17.62 22.53
C THR A 321 -17.07 17.16 23.85
N ASP A 322 -17.86 16.46 24.66
CA ASP A 322 -17.38 15.81 25.88
C ASP A 322 -16.69 14.46 25.61
N LYS A 323 -16.69 14.00 24.35
CA LYS A 323 -16.11 12.72 23.94
C LYS A 323 -15.14 12.93 22.78
N PRO A 324 -13.96 13.50 23.07
CA PRO A 324 -12.98 13.84 22.04
C PRO A 324 -12.45 12.59 21.35
N VAL A 325 -11.88 12.80 20.18
CA VAL A 325 -11.32 11.78 19.32
C VAL A 325 -9.81 11.96 19.27
N HIS A 326 -9.06 10.91 19.57
CA HIS A 326 -7.60 10.92 19.42
C HIS A 326 -7.19 10.61 17.98
N ILE A 327 -6.09 11.20 17.52
CA ILE A 327 -5.46 10.91 16.23
C ILE A 327 -4.00 10.50 16.44
N LEU A 328 -3.65 9.27 16.08
CA LEU A 328 -2.34 8.69 16.38
C LEU A 328 -1.77 7.90 15.21
N GLY A 329 -0.45 7.88 15.14
CA GLY A 329 0.33 7.09 14.20
C GLY A 329 0.57 5.69 14.73
N ILE A 330 0.62 4.71 13.84
CA ILE A 330 0.94 3.30 14.18
C ILE A 330 2.21 2.80 13.52
N ASP A 331 2.89 3.62 12.71
CA ASP A 331 4.15 3.28 12.06
C ASP A 331 5.35 3.52 12.98
N TYR A 332 6.54 3.08 12.56
CA TYR A 332 7.77 3.25 13.33
C TYR A 332 8.14 4.69 13.55
N VAL A 333 8.69 4.94 14.74
CA VAL A 333 9.29 6.22 15.10
C VAL A 333 10.43 6.58 14.16
N ILE A 334 10.51 7.87 13.78
CA ILE A 334 11.56 8.39 12.88
C ILE A 334 12.66 9.07 13.69
N ALA A 335 12.29 10.02 14.54
CA ALA A 335 13.22 10.88 15.25
C ALA A 335 12.70 11.15 16.68
N PRO A 336 12.56 10.10 17.52
CA PRO A 336 11.87 10.21 18.80
C PRO A 336 12.46 11.29 19.70
N GLN A 337 13.78 11.51 19.66
CA GLN A 337 14.42 12.60 20.40
C GLN A 337 13.88 13.98 20.02
N LEU A 338 13.81 14.30 18.72
CA LEU A 338 13.32 15.60 18.24
C LEU A 338 11.86 15.80 18.64
N TYR A 339 11.01 14.84 18.31
CA TYR A 339 9.58 14.97 18.53
C TYR A 339 9.20 14.97 20.02
N LEU A 340 9.96 14.27 20.89
CA LEU A 340 9.77 14.36 22.33
C LEU A 340 10.19 15.72 22.90
N LEU A 341 11.29 16.31 22.41
CA LEU A 341 11.70 17.65 22.82
C LEU A 341 10.58 18.65 22.52
N GLU A 342 10.02 18.59 21.32
CA GLU A 342 8.95 19.49 20.89
C GLU A 342 7.64 19.22 21.62
N TYR A 343 7.29 17.95 21.84
CA TYR A 343 6.10 17.57 22.61
C TYR A 343 6.15 18.10 24.04
N HIS A 344 7.25 17.87 24.76
CA HIS A 344 7.40 18.35 26.14
C HIS A 344 7.52 19.87 26.21
N HIS A 345 8.20 20.50 25.25
CA HIS A 345 8.25 21.96 25.17
C HIS A 345 6.85 22.55 24.94
N ALA A 346 6.07 21.99 24.02
CA ALA A 346 4.73 22.47 23.72
C ALA A 346 3.75 22.28 24.90
N LEU A 347 3.87 21.16 25.62
CA LEU A 347 2.94 20.80 26.69
C LEU A 347 3.25 21.50 28.04
N LEU A 348 4.54 21.62 28.38
CA LEU A 348 5.01 22.07 29.69
C LEU A 348 5.72 23.44 29.65
N GLY A 349 6.14 23.89 28.48
CA GLY A 349 6.97 25.09 28.31
C GLY A 349 8.40 24.91 28.80
N SER A 350 9.23 25.91 28.54
CA SER A 350 10.66 25.93 28.88
C SER A 350 10.96 25.80 30.38
N THR A 351 10.09 26.34 31.24
CA THR A 351 10.31 26.32 32.70
C THR A 351 9.98 24.96 33.31
N ASN A 352 8.74 24.50 33.17
CA ASN A 352 8.32 23.23 33.77
C ASN A 352 8.85 22.01 32.99
N GLY A 353 9.08 22.16 31.68
CA GLY A 353 9.64 21.11 30.83
C GLY A 353 11.15 20.93 30.95
N LYS A 354 11.89 21.83 31.60
CA LYS A 354 13.36 21.86 31.60
C LYS A 354 14.00 20.50 31.92
N TRP A 355 13.49 19.81 32.94
CA TRP A 355 14.02 18.51 33.33
C TRP A 355 13.87 17.48 32.20
N TYR A 356 12.68 17.37 31.60
CA TYR A 356 12.45 16.48 30.45
C TYR A 356 13.34 16.84 29.27
N LEU A 357 13.44 18.13 28.93
CA LEU A 357 14.25 18.60 27.80
C LEU A 357 15.71 18.16 27.96
N GLN A 358 16.28 18.27 29.17
CA GLN A 358 17.63 17.78 29.47
C GLN A 358 17.74 16.28 29.28
N GLN A 359 16.83 15.50 29.87
CA GLN A 359 16.91 14.04 29.81
C GLN A 359 16.67 13.50 28.39
N ILE A 360 15.84 14.16 27.59
CA ILE A 360 15.60 13.79 26.19
C ILE A 360 16.85 14.12 25.35
N GLN A 361 17.48 15.27 25.60
CA GLN A 361 18.76 15.62 24.97
C GLN A 361 19.84 14.57 25.25
N ASP A 362 19.88 14.05 26.48
CA ASP A 362 20.81 13.01 26.92
C ASP A 362 20.35 11.57 26.59
N LYS A 363 19.20 11.43 25.91
CA LYS A 363 18.57 10.16 25.53
C LYS A 363 18.35 9.20 26.70
N LYS A 364 18.04 9.73 27.89
CA LYS A 364 17.81 8.96 29.12
C LYS A 364 16.34 8.53 29.25
N TYR A 365 15.83 7.74 28.30
CA TYR A 365 14.42 7.36 28.23
C TYR A 365 13.91 6.61 29.47
N ASP A 366 14.72 5.76 30.10
CA ASP A 366 14.34 5.08 31.35
C ASP A 366 14.12 6.07 32.51
N LEU A 367 14.98 7.10 32.62
CA LEU A 367 14.81 8.15 33.62
C LEU A 367 13.54 8.95 33.33
N ILE A 368 13.30 9.31 32.07
CA ILE A 368 12.09 10.03 31.64
C ILE A 368 10.83 9.25 32.02
N TYR A 369 10.79 7.96 31.70
CA TYR A 369 9.67 7.09 32.04
C TYR A 369 9.42 7.08 33.56
N ASN A 370 10.45 6.81 34.36
CA ASN A 370 10.31 6.74 35.82
C ASN A 370 9.85 8.06 36.44
N HIS A 371 10.37 9.19 35.95
CA HIS A 371 9.95 10.51 36.43
C HIS A 371 8.52 10.85 36.03
N ALA A 372 8.15 10.57 34.77
CA ALA A 372 6.81 10.83 34.24
C ALA A 372 5.72 10.13 35.06
N GLN A 373 5.98 8.94 35.62
CA GLN A 373 5.01 8.22 36.46
C GLN A 373 4.58 9.00 37.70
N ALA A 374 5.47 9.83 38.25
CA ALA A 374 5.23 10.60 39.48
C ALA A 374 4.88 12.08 39.21
N ASP A 375 4.95 12.54 37.95
CA ASP A 375 4.75 13.94 37.60
C ASP A 375 3.26 14.32 37.56
N THR A 376 2.87 15.14 38.54
CA THR A 376 1.48 15.61 38.68
C THR A 376 1.09 16.62 37.62
N LEU A 377 2.02 17.46 37.15
CA LEU A 377 1.75 18.47 36.13
C LEU A 377 1.53 17.82 34.76
N LEU A 378 2.41 16.89 34.38
CA LEU A 378 2.25 16.11 33.16
C LEU A 378 0.93 15.34 33.17
N ARG A 379 0.60 14.71 34.31
CA ARG A 379 -0.67 14.00 34.50
C ARG A 379 -1.89 14.92 34.46
N GLN A 380 -1.78 16.17 34.92
CA GLN A 380 -2.87 17.15 34.84
C GLN A 380 -3.09 17.65 33.40
N LYS A 381 -2.02 17.73 32.61
CA LYS A 381 -2.05 18.22 31.23
C LYS A 381 -2.58 17.20 30.22
N LEU A 382 -2.60 15.92 30.58
CA LEU A 382 -3.04 14.82 29.72
C LEU A 382 -4.28 14.16 30.31
N ASP A 383 -5.19 13.70 29.45
CA ASP A 383 -6.25 12.80 29.89
C ASP A 383 -5.65 11.55 30.59
N GLN A 384 -6.34 10.98 31.58
CA GLN A 384 -5.83 9.86 32.36
C GLN A 384 -5.44 8.65 31.50
N ARG A 385 -6.25 8.30 30.50
CA ARG A 385 -5.97 7.16 29.61
C ARG A 385 -4.85 7.52 28.65
N PHE A 386 -4.85 8.73 28.13
CA PHE A 386 -3.76 9.18 27.27
C PHE A 386 -2.42 9.24 28.01
N PHE A 387 -2.40 9.65 29.28
CA PHE A 387 -1.22 9.61 30.13
C PHE A 387 -0.69 8.17 30.30
N GLN A 388 -1.59 7.19 30.50
CA GLN A 388 -1.20 5.77 30.54
C GLN A 388 -0.60 5.30 29.20
N LEU A 389 -1.20 5.69 28.07
CA LEU A 389 -0.67 5.39 26.75
C LEU A 389 0.72 6.02 26.57
N TYR A 390 0.89 7.27 26.98
CA TYR A 390 2.15 8.01 26.88
C TYR A 390 3.26 7.33 27.70
N LEU A 391 2.96 6.85 28.90
CA LEU A 391 3.90 6.06 29.69
C LEU A 391 4.30 4.75 28.98
N SER A 392 3.35 4.04 28.39
CA SER A 392 3.65 2.83 27.59
C SER A 392 4.53 3.14 26.38
N TYR A 393 4.28 4.26 25.70
CA TYR A 393 5.12 4.74 24.61
C TYR A 393 6.55 5.02 25.09
N LEU A 394 6.73 5.80 26.16
CA LEU A 394 8.04 6.10 26.75
C LEU A 394 8.82 4.84 27.13
N LYS A 395 8.13 3.85 27.73
CA LYS A 395 8.72 2.56 28.11
C LYS A 395 9.20 1.75 26.90
N SER A 396 8.59 1.95 25.73
CA SER A 396 8.95 1.21 24.51
C SER A 396 10.20 1.77 23.80
N LEU A 397 10.51 3.06 23.99
CA LEU A 397 11.57 3.78 23.27
C LEU A 397 12.97 3.16 23.36
N PRO A 398 13.45 2.60 24.51
CA PRO A 398 14.76 1.97 24.57
C PRO A 398 14.90 0.74 23.66
N VAL A 399 13.78 0.08 23.34
CA VAL A 399 13.72 -1.15 22.53
C VAL A 399 13.45 -0.84 21.05
N LEU A 400 12.82 0.30 20.76
CA LEU A 400 12.62 0.79 19.40
C LEU A 400 13.97 1.23 18.83
N GLN A 401 14.54 0.49 17.87
CA GLN A 401 15.76 0.91 17.18
C GLN A 401 15.44 2.14 16.31
N PRO A 402 15.91 3.36 16.65
CA PRO A 402 15.67 4.53 15.83
C PRO A 402 16.56 4.41 14.58
N GLY A 403 15.97 4.44 13.39
CA GLY A 403 16.73 4.25 12.16
C GLY A 403 16.02 4.84 10.94
N ILE A 404 16.82 5.39 10.01
CA ILE A 404 16.37 5.86 8.69
C ILE A 404 15.96 4.68 7.79
N LEU A 405 16.44 3.47 8.09
CA LEU A 405 15.98 2.26 7.42
C LEU A 405 14.70 1.75 8.09
N MET A 406 13.61 1.74 7.32
CA MET A 406 12.42 0.97 7.67
C MET A 406 12.84 -0.49 7.92
N PRO A 407 12.35 -1.13 9.00
CA PRO A 407 12.62 -2.54 9.23
C PRO A 407 11.96 -3.39 8.15
N MET A 408 12.28 -4.69 8.14
CA MET A 408 11.73 -5.60 7.13
C MET A 408 10.20 -5.53 7.18
N PRO A 409 9.50 -5.58 6.03
CA PRO A 409 8.05 -5.39 6.00
C PRO A 409 7.29 -6.21 7.06
N ASP A 410 7.63 -7.49 7.26
CA ASP A 410 6.97 -8.36 8.24
C ASP A 410 7.12 -7.88 9.68
N GLU A 411 8.29 -7.37 10.02
CA GLU A 411 8.53 -6.74 11.32
C GLU A 411 7.66 -5.48 11.44
N ARG A 412 7.54 -4.71 10.35
CA ARG A 412 6.74 -3.48 10.31
C ARG A 412 5.27 -3.69 10.61
N ASP A 413 4.61 -4.51 9.84
CA ASP A 413 3.18 -4.67 9.98
C ASP A 413 2.79 -5.38 11.28
N SER A 414 3.66 -6.26 11.80
CA SER A 414 3.48 -6.85 13.13
C SER A 414 3.68 -5.82 14.25
N GLY A 415 4.63 -4.89 14.11
CA GLY A 415 4.83 -3.75 15.01
C GLY A 415 3.63 -2.81 15.02
N MET A 416 3.14 -2.44 13.83
CA MET A 416 1.90 -1.66 13.66
C MET A 416 0.72 -2.34 14.34
N ALA A 417 0.57 -3.67 14.20
CA ALA A 417 -0.53 -4.41 14.81
C ALA A 417 -0.48 -4.37 16.34
N LYS A 418 0.71 -4.53 16.94
CA LYS A 418 0.91 -4.38 18.39
C LYS A 418 0.59 -2.97 18.86
N GLN A 419 0.96 -1.96 18.08
CA GLN A 419 0.67 -0.57 18.39
C GLN A 419 -0.84 -0.29 18.36
N VAL A 420 -1.56 -0.78 17.34
CA VAL A 420 -3.03 -0.70 17.26
C VAL A 420 -3.67 -1.31 18.51
N GLN A 421 -3.25 -2.51 18.90
CA GLN A 421 -3.78 -3.21 20.08
C GLN A 421 -3.57 -2.38 21.35
N MET A 422 -2.34 -1.94 21.61
CA MET A 422 -1.99 -1.11 22.78
C MET A 422 -2.83 0.16 22.85
N VAL A 423 -2.94 0.90 21.73
CA VAL A 423 -3.66 2.18 21.69
C VAL A 423 -5.16 1.97 21.91
N MET A 424 -5.74 0.97 21.25
CA MET A 424 -7.17 0.67 21.39
C MET A 424 -7.53 0.18 22.79
N GLU A 425 -6.72 -0.68 23.40
CA GLU A 425 -6.94 -1.19 24.76
C GLU A 425 -6.83 -0.09 25.81
N THR A 426 -5.95 0.88 25.59
CA THR A 426 -5.74 1.98 26.54
C THR A 426 -6.79 3.07 26.40
N LEU A 427 -7.10 3.50 25.18
CA LEU A 427 -7.95 4.69 24.96
C LEU A 427 -9.43 4.39 24.87
N LEU A 428 -9.84 3.29 24.21
CA LEU A 428 -11.26 3.08 23.89
C LEU A 428 -12.05 2.50 25.07
N HIS A 429 -13.29 2.96 25.22
CA HIS A 429 -14.30 2.35 26.09
C HIS A 429 -15.07 1.25 25.36
N ALA A 430 -15.83 0.47 26.12
CA ALA A 430 -16.74 -0.52 25.55
C ALA A 430 -17.75 0.15 24.60
N GLY A 431 -17.90 -0.43 23.40
CA GLY A 431 -18.80 0.08 22.35
C GLY A 431 -18.25 1.25 21.54
N GLU A 432 -17.03 1.72 21.81
CA GLU A 432 -16.35 2.71 20.97
C GLU A 432 -15.53 2.04 19.87
N LYS A 433 -15.30 2.80 18.79
CA LYS A 433 -14.61 2.30 17.60
C LYS A 433 -13.30 3.03 17.35
N ALA A 434 -12.40 2.33 16.68
CA ALA A 434 -11.26 2.90 15.99
C ALA A 434 -11.42 2.79 14.47
N VAL A 435 -10.80 3.72 13.76
CA VAL A 435 -10.61 3.66 12.31
C VAL A 435 -9.13 3.76 11.98
N ILE A 436 -8.64 2.89 11.09
CA ILE A 436 -7.28 2.97 10.52
C ILE A 436 -7.39 3.48 9.09
N TYR A 437 -6.57 4.45 8.71
CA TYR A 437 -6.38 4.87 7.32
C TYR A 437 -4.94 4.59 6.89
N ALA A 438 -4.79 3.72 5.89
CA ALA A 438 -3.51 3.22 5.41
C ALA A 438 -3.62 2.77 3.94
N HIS A 439 -2.50 2.40 3.33
CA HIS A 439 -2.54 1.71 2.04
C HIS A 439 -3.26 0.36 2.15
N SER A 440 -4.00 -0.02 1.10
CA SER A 440 -4.73 -1.30 1.05
C SER A 440 -3.83 -2.51 1.25
N SER A 441 -2.55 -2.44 0.86
CA SER A 441 -1.60 -3.54 1.09
C SER A 441 -1.35 -3.84 2.56
N HIS A 442 -1.47 -2.86 3.45
CA HIS A 442 -1.34 -3.06 4.89
C HIS A 442 -2.63 -3.61 5.48
N LEU A 443 -3.80 -3.28 4.94
CA LEU A 443 -5.09 -3.64 5.56
C LEU A 443 -5.72 -4.94 5.02
N THR A 444 -5.12 -5.55 4.00
CA THR A 444 -5.61 -6.85 3.47
C THR A 444 -5.55 -7.94 4.55
N ALA A 445 -6.60 -8.77 4.64
CA ALA A 445 -6.68 -9.85 5.61
C ALA A 445 -5.86 -11.10 5.26
N LEU A 446 -5.48 -11.28 3.99
CA LEU A 446 -4.65 -12.41 3.55
C LEU A 446 -3.17 -12.03 3.45
N PRO A 447 -2.26 -12.98 3.78
CA PRO A 447 -0.85 -12.84 3.47
C PRO A 447 -0.61 -12.60 1.98
N THR A 448 0.58 -12.06 1.68
CA THR A 448 1.07 -11.93 0.32
C THR A 448 2.33 -12.77 0.18
N ASN A 449 2.25 -13.85 -0.57
CA ASN A 449 3.41 -14.69 -0.84
C ASN A 449 4.39 -13.93 -1.75
N ARG A 450 5.58 -13.60 -1.22
CA ARG A 450 6.67 -12.97 -1.97
C ARG A 450 7.87 -13.91 -1.95
N PHE A 451 8.01 -14.70 -3.03
CA PHE A 451 9.13 -15.63 -3.14
C PHE A 451 9.21 -16.57 -1.91
N LYS A 452 10.39 -17.01 -1.47
CA LYS A 452 10.61 -17.87 -0.29
C LYS A 452 10.06 -17.30 1.04
N GLU A 453 9.50 -16.10 1.02
CA GLU A 453 8.98 -15.39 2.18
C GLU A 453 7.47 -15.18 2.01
N THR A 454 6.75 -15.26 3.13
CA THR A 454 5.34 -14.92 3.18
C THR A 454 5.23 -13.63 3.95
N TYR A 455 4.75 -12.58 3.29
CA TYR A 455 4.55 -11.30 3.93
C TYR A 455 3.18 -11.25 4.62
N TYR A 456 3.17 -10.92 5.90
CA TYR A 456 1.97 -10.80 6.73
C TYR A 456 1.62 -9.33 6.94
N PRO A 457 0.57 -8.82 6.27
CA PRO A 457 0.16 -7.43 6.40
C PRO A 457 -0.52 -7.16 7.76
N LEU A 458 -0.62 -5.89 8.15
CA LEU A 458 -1.25 -5.44 9.39
C LEU A 458 -2.66 -6.04 9.54
N GLY A 459 -3.45 -6.01 8.47
CA GLY A 459 -4.81 -6.54 8.42
C GLY A 459 -4.90 -8.03 8.70
N TYR A 460 -3.86 -8.82 8.38
CA TYR A 460 -3.80 -10.23 8.76
C TYR A 460 -3.76 -10.38 10.28
N TYR A 461 -2.84 -9.68 10.96
CA TYR A 461 -2.72 -9.73 12.42
C TYR A 461 -3.97 -9.18 13.11
N LEU A 462 -4.55 -8.10 12.58
CA LEU A 462 -5.79 -7.53 13.12
C LEU A 462 -6.98 -8.48 12.94
N LYS A 463 -7.08 -9.19 11.81
CA LYS A 463 -8.14 -10.19 11.60
C LYS A 463 -7.98 -11.38 12.54
N GLN A 464 -6.74 -11.81 12.82
CA GLN A 464 -6.49 -12.87 13.80
C GLN A 464 -6.92 -12.46 15.22
N HIS A 465 -6.62 -11.23 15.62
CA HIS A 465 -6.91 -10.76 16.98
C HIS A 465 -8.37 -10.34 17.18
N TYR A 466 -8.95 -9.55 16.28
CA TYR A 466 -10.31 -8.99 16.42
C TYR A 466 -11.38 -9.82 15.67
N GLY A 467 -11.00 -10.79 14.84
CA GLY A 467 -11.94 -11.66 14.13
C GLY A 467 -12.96 -10.88 13.31
N ARG A 468 -14.24 -11.08 13.60
CA ARG A 468 -15.36 -10.39 12.92
C ARG A 468 -15.51 -8.92 13.32
N GLN A 469 -14.87 -8.48 14.41
CA GLN A 469 -14.91 -7.08 14.84
C GLN A 469 -13.94 -6.18 14.06
N TYR A 470 -13.03 -6.77 13.26
CA TYR A 470 -12.22 -6.07 12.28
C TYR A 470 -12.88 -6.14 10.90
N PHE A 471 -13.22 -4.97 10.36
CA PHE A 471 -13.87 -4.81 9.07
C PHE A 471 -13.04 -3.89 8.16
N THR A 472 -12.89 -4.26 6.91
CA THR A 472 -11.96 -3.62 5.98
C THR A 472 -12.62 -3.20 4.68
N VAL A 473 -12.37 -1.96 4.28
CA VAL A 473 -12.88 -1.35 3.06
C VAL A 473 -11.71 -0.91 2.20
N SER A 474 -11.66 -1.31 0.93
CA SER A 474 -10.64 -0.84 -0.01
C SER A 474 -11.23 0.12 -1.05
N PHE A 475 -10.68 1.33 -1.13
CA PHE A 475 -11.05 2.38 -2.07
C PHE A 475 -10.29 2.19 -3.39
N GLN A 476 -11.03 2.12 -4.49
CA GLN A 476 -10.56 1.81 -5.83
C GLN A 476 -10.92 2.92 -6.82
N ILE A 477 -10.04 3.14 -7.79
CA ILE A 477 -10.18 4.14 -8.85
C ILE A 477 -10.01 3.51 -10.23
N ALA A 478 -10.79 3.95 -11.22
CA ALA A 478 -10.80 3.33 -12.55
C ALA A 478 -10.22 4.20 -13.67
N ALA A 479 -10.35 5.52 -13.59
CA ALA A 479 -9.95 6.46 -14.63
C ALA A 479 -9.45 7.78 -14.02
N GLY A 480 -8.84 8.63 -14.85
CA GLY A 480 -8.27 9.91 -14.43
C GLY A 480 -6.79 9.81 -14.06
N TYR A 481 -6.38 10.60 -13.09
CA TYR A 481 -4.97 10.83 -12.78
C TYR A 481 -4.64 10.54 -11.31
N TYR A 482 -3.36 10.28 -11.05
CA TYR A 482 -2.81 10.10 -9.72
C TYR A 482 -1.38 10.65 -9.68
N THR A 483 -0.91 11.01 -8.49
CA THR A 483 0.48 11.40 -8.25
C THR A 483 1.32 10.16 -7.93
N GLN A 484 2.53 10.06 -8.49
CA GLN A 484 3.43 8.92 -8.28
C GLN A 484 4.88 9.34 -8.41
N ASP A 485 5.76 8.59 -7.76
CA ASP A 485 7.21 8.68 -7.95
C ASP A 485 7.61 8.48 -9.41
N VAL A 486 8.60 9.26 -9.86
CA VAL A 486 9.14 9.11 -11.22
C VAL A 486 9.81 7.74 -11.42
N CYS A 487 10.56 7.24 -10.41
CA CYS A 487 11.24 5.95 -10.47
C CYS A 487 11.32 5.23 -9.10
N SER A 488 11.69 5.94 -8.04
CA SER A 488 11.77 5.39 -6.67
C SER A 488 11.22 6.36 -5.64
N GLY A 489 10.86 5.87 -4.45
CA GLY A 489 10.22 6.65 -3.39
C GLY A 489 11.02 7.85 -2.83
N GLY A 490 12.28 8.02 -3.25
CA GLY A 490 13.11 9.19 -2.92
C GLY A 490 13.36 10.16 -4.08
N GLY A 491 12.83 9.86 -5.27
CA GLY A 491 12.88 10.76 -6.42
C GLY A 491 11.75 11.80 -6.40
N GLY A 492 11.75 12.70 -7.39
CA GLY A 492 10.64 13.61 -7.60
C GLY A 492 9.33 12.89 -7.96
N HIS A 493 8.24 13.64 -7.96
CA HIS A 493 6.92 13.12 -8.27
C HIS A 493 6.44 13.55 -9.65
N SER A 494 5.44 12.83 -10.16
CA SER A 494 4.80 13.11 -11.43
C SER A 494 3.32 12.83 -11.35
N LYS A 495 2.54 13.63 -12.08
CA LYS A 495 1.17 13.30 -12.42
C LYS A 495 1.20 12.22 -13.50
N ASP A 496 0.55 11.09 -13.25
CA ASP A 496 0.40 10.00 -14.21
C ASP A 496 -1.08 9.67 -14.46
N THR A 497 -1.33 8.93 -15.53
CA THR A 497 -2.67 8.57 -16.00
C THR A 497 -2.96 7.11 -15.68
N LEU A 498 -4.16 6.84 -15.15
CA LEU A 498 -4.60 5.46 -14.94
C LEU A 498 -4.79 4.75 -16.28
N LYS A 499 -4.17 3.59 -16.42
CA LYS A 499 -4.38 2.68 -17.55
C LYS A 499 -5.80 2.09 -17.47
N PRO A 500 -6.44 1.80 -18.62
CA PRO A 500 -7.73 1.12 -18.64
C PRO A 500 -7.72 -0.15 -17.78
N PRO A 501 -8.71 -0.35 -16.90
CA PRO A 501 -8.74 -1.51 -16.03
C PRO A 501 -8.94 -2.79 -16.85
N PRO A 502 -8.21 -3.89 -16.54
CA PRO A 502 -8.34 -5.12 -17.28
C PRO A 502 -9.71 -5.77 -17.01
N VAL A 503 -10.21 -6.52 -17.99
CA VAL A 503 -11.59 -7.06 -18.02
C VAL A 503 -11.96 -8.05 -16.91
N TYR A 504 -11.01 -8.41 -16.03
CA TYR A 504 -11.21 -9.28 -14.86
C TYR A 504 -11.04 -8.52 -13.53
N SER A 505 -10.91 -7.21 -13.56
CA SER A 505 -10.70 -6.38 -12.37
C SER A 505 -12.01 -5.88 -11.75
N PHE A 506 -11.96 -5.52 -10.48
CA PHE A 506 -13.08 -4.90 -9.78
C PHE A 506 -13.45 -3.55 -10.42
N GLU A 507 -12.45 -2.79 -10.87
CA GLU A 507 -12.59 -1.48 -11.49
C GLU A 507 -13.31 -1.58 -12.83
N TYR A 508 -13.00 -2.60 -13.64
CA TYR A 508 -13.74 -2.87 -14.87
C TYR A 508 -15.20 -3.24 -14.59
N ALA A 509 -15.44 -4.08 -13.59
CA ALA A 509 -16.79 -4.40 -13.13
C ALA A 509 -17.54 -3.16 -12.65
N GLY A 510 -16.86 -2.27 -11.91
CA GLY A 510 -17.40 -1.00 -11.42
C GLY A 510 -17.77 -0.05 -12.55
N LEU A 511 -16.93 0.09 -13.58
CA LEU A 511 -17.26 0.87 -14.77
C LEU A 511 -18.54 0.36 -15.46
N ALA A 512 -18.72 -0.96 -15.54
CA ALA A 512 -19.90 -1.58 -16.16
C ALA A 512 -21.21 -1.31 -15.41
N THR A 513 -21.16 -0.92 -14.13
CA THR A 513 -22.37 -0.56 -13.36
C THR A 513 -23.03 0.74 -13.85
N GLY A 514 -22.26 1.62 -14.50
CA GLY A 514 -22.71 2.96 -14.87
C GLY A 514 -22.77 3.97 -13.71
N LEU A 515 -22.50 3.56 -12.46
CA LEU A 515 -22.41 4.46 -11.31
C LEU A 515 -21.02 5.08 -11.18
N PRO A 516 -20.90 6.37 -10.81
CA PRO A 516 -19.61 7.03 -10.67
C PRO A 516 -18.94 6.80 -9.31
N TYR A 517 -19.73 6.53 -8.27
CA TYR A 517 -19.25 6.38 -6.89
C TYR A 517 -20.20 5.47 -6.12
N PHE A 518 -19.70 4.37 -5.56
CA PHE A 518 -20.54 3.43 -4.79
C PHE A 518 -19.73 2.59 -3.79
N TYR A 519 -20.41 2.11 -2.76
CA TYR A 519 -19.94 1.04 -1.86
C TYR A 519 -20.48 -0.31 -2.32
N TYR A 520 -19.70 -1.37 -2.14
CA TYR A 520 -20.07 -2.75 -2.47
C TYR A 520 -19.51 -3.77 -1.46
N PRO A 521 -20.36 -4.58 -0.80
CA PRO A 521 -19.92 -5.67 0.06
C PRO A 521 -19.18 -6.74 -0.73
N SER A 522 -17.96 -7.11 -0.31
CA SER A 522 -17.10 -8.00 -1.10
C SER A 522 -17.66 -9.41 -1.22
N ALA A 523 -18.43 -9.87 -0.21
CA ALA A 523 -19.08 -11.17 -0.17
C ALA A 523 -20.01 -11.45 -1.38
N HIS A 524 -20.43 -10.40 -2.09
CA HIS A 524 -21.31 -10.49 -3.26
C HIS A 524 -20.59 -10.27 -4.59
N ILE A 525 -19.25 -10.18 -4.60
CA ILE A 525 -18.49 -10.02 -5.85
C ILE A 525 -18.46 -11.35 -6.61
N GLY A 526 -18.94 -11.39 -7.84
CA GLY A 526 -18.90 -12.60 -8.67
C GLY A 526 -17.47 -13.07 -8.99
N SER A 527 -17.31 -14.37 -9.28
CA SER A 527 -16.01 -15.01 -9.57
C SER A 527 -15.33 -14.52 -10.84
N GLY A 528 -15.99 -13.68 -11.65
CA GLY A 528 -15.39 -13.02 -12.79
C GLY A 528 -14.35 -11.96 -12.40
N VAL A 529 -14.43 -11.44 -11.16
CA VAL A 529 -13.43 -10.51 -10.63
C VAL A 529 -12.30 -11.28 -9.98
N GLN A 530 -11.09 -11.15 -10.53
CA GLN A 530 -9.88 -11.89 -10.15
C GLN A 530 -8.70 -10.98 -9.81
N ALA A 531 -8.92 -9.67 -9.78
CA ALA A 531 -7.94 -8.65 -9.43
C ALA A 531 -8.64 -7.37 -8.99
N PHE A 532 -7.86 -6.49 -8.37
CA PHE A 532 -8.22 -5.09 -8.11
C PHE A 532 -6.93 -4.26 -8.17
N CYS A 533 -7.06 -2.95 -8.29
CA CYS A 533 -5.93 -2.06 -8.46
C CYS A 533 -5.08 -1.95 -7.18
N ARG A 534 -3.76 -1.98 -7.33
CA ARG A 534 -2.78 -1.71 -6.27
C ARG A 534 -1.61 -0.93 -6.83
N ILE A 535 -1.46 0.31 -6.38
CA ILE A 535 -0.44 1.25 -6.84
C ILE A 535 0.37 1.71 -5.61
N GLU A 536 1.37 0.90 -5.26
CA GLU A 536 2.36 1.22 -4.23
C GLU A 536 3.22 2.44 -4.62
N ARG A 537 3.93 3.05 -3.68
CA ARG A 537 5.01 4.02 -4.00
C ARG A 537 6.07 3.37 -4.91
N GLY A 538 6.69 4.14 -5.81
CA GLY A 538 7.70 3.66 -6.73
C GLY A 538 7.20 2.62 -7.74
N SER A 539 5.87 2.51 -7.95
CA SER A 539 5.26 1.46 -8.78
C SER A 539 4.75 1.95 -10.14
N ARG A 540 5.19 3.15 -10.58
CA ARG A 540 4.72 3.82 -11.81
C ARG A 540 4.60 2.89 -13.02
N PHE A 541 5.59 2.02 -13.22
CA PHE A 541 5.65 1.11 -14.37
C PHE A 541 5.34 -0.35 -14.03
N LYS A 542 4.89 -0.66 -12.80
CA LYS A 542 4.51 -2.02 -12.40
C LYS A 542 3.15 -2.42 -12.99
N ASN A 543 2.86 -3.72 -12.96
CA ASN A 543 1.49 -4.19 -13.16
C ASN A 543 0.68 -3.99 -11.87
N TRP A 544 -0.28 -3.07 -11.89
CA TRP A 544 -1.13 -2.74 -10.73
C TRP A 544 -2.23 -3.76 -10.46
N TYR A 545 -2.54 -4.62 -11.45
CA TYR A 545 -3.60 -5.63 -11.35
C TYR A 545 -3.00 -7.01 -11.20
N GLN A 546 -2.64 -7.34 -9.96
CA GLN A 546 -2.17 -8.67 -9.58
C GLN A 546 -3.37 -9.58 -9.30
N PHE A 547 -3.19 -10.88 -9.56
CA PHE A 547 -4.20 -11.87 -9.19
C PHE A 547 -4.48 -11.81 -7.70
N ALA A 548 -5.75 -11.78 -7.35
CA ALA A 548 -6.21 -11.74 -5.98
C ALA A 548 -7.66 -12.23 -5.89
N SER A 549 -8.05 -12.66 -4.70
CA SER A 549 -9.43 -12.94 -4.32
C SER A 549 -9.97 -11.72 -3.55
N PRO A 550 -10.72 -10.81 -4.21
CA PRO A 550 -11.20 -9.59 -3.56
C PRO A 550 -12.00 -9.90 -2.29
N GLN A 551 -12.85 -10.93 -2.34
CA GLN A 551 -13.72 -11.36 -1.25
C GLN A 551 -12.97 -11.83 0.00
N LYS A 552 -11.74 -12.32 -0.16
CA LYS A 552 -10.94 -12.85 0.95
C LYS A 552 -9.99 -11.81 1.51
N ARG A 553 -9.65 -10.79 0.73
CA ARG A 553 -8.71 -9.75 1.11
C ARG A 553 -9.37 -8.59 1.84
N PHE A 554 -10.59 -8.22 1.46
CA PHE A 554 -11.34 -7.12 2.07
C PHE A 554 -12.78 -7.53 2.32
N ASP A 555 -13.43 -6.93 3.33
CA ASP A 555 -14.85 -7.15 3.62
C ASP A 555 -15.74 -6.32 2.68
N ALA A 556 -15.24 -5.19 2.16
CA ALA A 556 -15.94 -4.38 1.17
C ALA A 556 -15.00 -3.54 0.29
N PHE A 557 -15.57 -2.98 -0.78
CA PHE A 557 -14.90 -2.06 -1.68
C PHE A 557 -15.71 -0.79 -1.87
N VAL A 558 -14.99 0.32 -2.07
CA VAL A 558 -15.56 1.58 -2.54
C VAL A 558 -14.99 1.86 -3.91
N PHE A 559 -15.86 2.00 -4.91
CA PHE A 559 -15.47 2.31 -6.28
C PHE A 559 -15.67 3.80 -6.55
N ILE A 560 -14.64 4.47 -7.06
CA ILE A 560 -14.68 5.86 -7.53
C ILE A 560 -14.24 5.86 -9.00
N ARG A 561 -15.10 6.34 -9.91
CA ARG A 561 -14.82 6.29 -11.34
C ARG A 561 -13.58 7.10 -11.71
N ASN A 562 -13.53 8.36 -11.25
CA ASN A 562 -12.52 9.32 -11.66
C ASN A 562 -11.68 9.76 -10.48
N SER A 563 -10.36 9.66 -10.62
CA SER A 563 -9.38 10.16 -9.67
C SER A 563 -8.79 11.49 -10.13
N GLU A 564 -8.63 12.40 -9.18
CA GLU A 564 -7.75 13.56 -9.27
C GLU A 564 -6.41 13.27 -8.58
N PRO A 565 -5.29 13.79 -9.12
CA PRO A 565 -3.99 13.64 -8.49
C PRO A 565 -3.91 14.50 -7.22
N LEU A 566 -2.89 14.29 -6.39
CA LEU A 566 -2.60 15.17 -5.25
C LEU A 566 -2.41 16.61 -5.75
N ARG A 567 -2.98 17.58 -5.03
CA ARG A 567 -2.89 19.01 -5.38
C ARG A 567 -1.68 19.66 -4.73
N PHE A 568 -1.44 19.28 -3.48
CA PHE A 568 -0.40 19.86 -2.63
C PHE A 568 0.49 18.74 -2.09
N VAL A 569 1.61 18.47 -2.77
CA VAL A 569 2.61 17.47 -2.39
C VAL A 569 3.99 18.13 -2.39
N GLU A 570 4.88 17.70 -1.50
CA GLU A 570 6.27 18.15 -1.50
C GLU A 570 7.01 17.55 -2.70
N ASP A 571 7.74 18.36 -3.48
CA ASP A 571 8.35 17.90 -4.74
C ASP A 571 9.50 16.92 -4.50
N MET A 572 10.22 17.08 -3.39
CA MET A 572 11.39 16.28 -3.02
C MET A 572 11.31 15.84 -1.55
N PRO A 573 10.37 14.95 -1.18
CA PRO A 573 10.06 14.64 0.21
C PRO A 573 11.24 14.03 0.98
N ALA A 574 12.13 13.26 0.32
CA ALA A 574 13.31 12.69 0.96
C ALA A 574 14.33 13.76 1.37
N PHE A 575 14.64 14.70 0.47
CA PHE A 575 15.52 15.83 0.75
C PHE A 575 14.88 16.81 1.74
N TYR A 576 13.59 17.08 1.56
CA TYR A 576 12.79 17.87 2.47
C TYR A 576 12.84 17.30 3.88
N THR A 577 12.51 16.03 4.06
CA THR A 577 12.54 15.31 5.36
C THR A 577 13.87 15.46 6.08
N GLY A 578 15.00 15.15 5.41
CA GLY A 578 16.32 15.27 6.02
C GLY A 578 16.65 16.71 6.42
N SER A 579 16.40 17.67 5.53
CA SER A 579 16.64 19.09 5.80
C SER A 579 15.72 19.64 6.90
N HIS A 580 14.49 19.16 6.97
CA HIS A 580 13.46 19.56 7.91
C HIS A 580 13.79 19.07 9.33
N ILE A 581 14.07 17.78 9.48
CA ILE A 581 14.51 17.19 10.77
C ILE A 581 15.76 17.93 11.26
N TYR A 582 16.72 18.21 10.38
CA TYR A 582 17.92 18.96 10.74
C TYR A 582 17.59 20.36 11.23
N LYS A 583 16.82 21.15 10.47
CA LYS A 583 16.45 22.54 10.83
C LYS A 583 15.70 22.60 12.17
N ARG A 584 14.75 21.69 12.40
CA ARG A 584 14.00 21.62 13.67
C ARG A 584 14.87 21.17 14.84
N SER A 585 15.79 20.25 14.60
CA SER A 585 16.80 19.90 15.61
C SER A 585 17.67 21.11 15.99
N GLN A 586 18.02 21.99 15.05
CA GLN A 586 18.75 23.24 15.37
C GLN A 586 17.87 24.23 16.15
N ALA A 587 16.59 24.37 15.79
CA ALA A 587 15.65 25.20 16.54
C ALA A 587 15.53 24.73 18.00
N MET A 588 15.41 23.41 18.23
CA MET A 588 15.39 22.87 19.59
C MET A 588 16.72 23.06 20.33
N LYS A 589 17.88 23.04 19.65
CA LYS A 589 19.16 23.41 20.30
C LYS A 589 19.17 24.86 20.79
N ALA A 590 18.54 25.79 20.07
CA ALA A 590 18.41 27.17 20.54
C ALA A 590 17.55 27.26 21.80
N VAL A 591 16.40 26.57 21.82
CA VAL A 591 15.54 26.46 23.01
C VAL A 591 16.31 25.86 24.20
N LEU A 592 17.05 24.76 23.99
CA LEU A 592 17.87 24.15 25.03
C LEU A 592 18.89 25.15 25.60
N LYS A 593 19.58 25.91 24.73
CA LYS A 593 20.53 26.94 25.16
C LYS A 593 19.86 28.04 26.00
N GLU A 594 18.69 28.53 25.59
CA GLU A 594 17.92 29.54 26.33
C GLU A 594 17.45 29.04 27.71
N THR A 595 17.19 27.73 27.83
CA THR A 595 16.87 27.10 29.13
C THR A 595 18.09 26.81 30.02
N GLY A 596 19.30 27.12 29.55
CA GLY A 596 20.55 26.82 30.25
C GLY A 596 20.95 25.34 30.22
N ILE A 597 20.43 24.57 29.26
CA ILE A 597 20.81 23.18 29.00
C ILE A 597 21.99 23.19 28.04
N THR A 598 23.12 22.64 28.47
CA THR A 598 24.31 22.49 27.62
C THR A 598 24.17 21.26 26.73
N THR A 599 24.29 21.45 25.41
CA THR A 599 24.42 20.34 24.47
C THR A 599 25.86 19.80 24.49
N PRO A 600 26.07 18.47 24.57
CA PRO A 600 27.40 17.86 24.44
C PRO A 600 28.11 18.23 23.13
#